data_AF-A0A519IDQ3-F1
#
_entry.id   AF-A0A519IDQ3-F1
#
_cell.length_a   1.000
_cell.length_b   1.000
_cell.length_c   1.000
_cell.angle_alpha   90.00
_cell.angle_beta   90.00
_cell.angle_gamma   90.00
#
_symmetry.space_group_name_H-M   'P 1'
#
loop_
_entity.id
_entity.type
_entity.pdbx_description
1 polymer ?
#
loop_
_entity_poly.entity_id
_entity_poly.type
_entity_poly.pdbx_seq_one_letter_code
_entity_poly.pdbx_strand_id
1 'polypeptide(L)'
;MTDQELLERAAKAAGYTSNGYGELCGGDPCLLLKEADFTGMWAPLSDDGDALRLAVKLKIPLQFPDWANAVRTWGPKAGDPFDEEGNDDLAAATRRAIVMAAASLA
;
A
#
# COMPACT_ATOMS: atom_id res chain seq x y z
N MET A 1 12.37 -3.40 -6.06
CA MET A 1 11.78 -3.81 -4.78
C MET A 1 10.80 -4.91 -5.09
N THR A 2 10.92 -6.05 -4.42
CA THR A 2 9.96 -7.15 -4.58
C THR A 2 8.63 -6.79 -3.89
N ASP A 3 7.54 -7.46 -4.23
CA ASP A 3 6.25 -7.24 -3.55
C ASP A 3 6.35 -7.57 -2.05
N GLN A 4 7.16 -8.57 -1.68
CA GLN A 4 7.47 -8.86 -0.28
C GLN A 4 8.14 -7.68 0.43
N GLU A 5 9.26 -7.18 -0.13
CA GLU A 5 9.98 -6.05 0.47
C GLU A 5 9.10 -4.79 0.55
N LEU A 6 8.28 -4.57 -0.47
CA LEU A 6 7.33 -3.47 -0.54
C LEU A 6 6.32 -3.55 0.61
N LEU A 7 5.69 -4.71 0.78
CA LEU A 7 4.70 -4.94 1.83
C LEU A 7 5.32 -4.86 3.23
N GLU A 8 6.49 -5.46 3.46
CA GLU A 8 7.16 -5.44 4.77
C GLU A 8 7.52 -4.02 5.21
N ARG A 9 8.01 -3.19 4.27
CA ARG A 9 8.28 -1.78 4.53
C ARG A 9 7.00 -1.00 4.82
N ALA A 10 5.95 -1.18 4.03
CA ALA A 10 4.68 -0.52 4.27
C ALA A 10 4.08 -0.89 5.64
N ALA A 11 4.14 -2.18 6.00
CA ALA A 11 3.72 -2.68 7.31
C ALA A 11 4.52 -2.02 8.45
N LYS A 12 5.85 -1.96 8.32
CA LYS A 12 6.73 -1.33 9.30
C LYS A 12 6.41 0.15 9.49
N ALA A 13 6.17 0.90 8.41
CA ALA A 13 5.76 2.30 8.50
C ALA A 13 4.45 2.47 9.29
N ALA A 14 3.50 1.57 9.08
CA ALA A 14 2.21 1.54 9.78
C ALA A 14 2.28 0.98 11.21
N GLY A 15 3.47 0.62 11.69
CA GLY A 15 3.68 0.05 13.03
C GLY A 15 3.18 -1.39 13.17
N TYR A 16 2.95 -2.10 12.06
CA TYR A 16 2.55 -3.50 12.08
C TYR A 16 3.76 -4.43 12.24
N THR A 17 3.56 -5.58 12.87
CA THR A 17 4.53 -6.67 12.92
C THR A 17 4.09 -7.78 11.99
N SER A 18 4.92 -8.12 11.01
CA SER A 18 4.69 -9.23 10.08
C SER A 18 5.25 -10.54 10.65
N ASN A 19 4.42 -11.58 10.67
CA ASN A 19 4.77 -12.93 11.10
C ASN A 19 5.04 -13.89 9.93
N GLY A 20 4.86 -13.43 8.69
CA GLY A 20 5.12 -14.21 7.49
C GLY A 20 4.65 -13.50 6.23
N TYR A 21 5.13 -13.99 5.10
CA TYR A 21 4.71 -13.60 3.76
C TYR A 21 4.05 -14.80 3.08
N GLY A 22 2.99 -14.56 2.33
CA GLY A 22 2.26 -15.61 1.62
C GLY A 22 1.37 -15.02 0.53
N GLU A 23 0.47 -15.85 0.02
CA GLU A 23 -0.44 -15.48 -1.07
C GLU A 23 -1.89 -15.79 -0.67
N LEU A 24 -2.81 -14.93 -1.09
CA LEU A 24 -4.25 -15.18 -1.03
C LEU A 24 -4.67 -16.24 -2.05
N CYS A 25 -5.91 -16.74 -1.92
CA CYS A 25 -6.55 -17.53 -2.96
C CYS A 25 -6.65 -16.69 -4.25
N GLY A 26 -5.77 -16.96 -5.22
CA GLY A 26 -5.63 -16.15 -6.43
C GLY A 26 -4.19 -15.77 -6.77
N GLY A 27 -3.24 -15.96 -5.84
CA GLY A 27 -1.83 -15.66 -6.03
C GLY A 27 -1.44 -14.23 -5.64
N ASP A 28 -2.36 -13.44 -5.08
CA ASP A 28 -2.06 -12.08 -4.66
C ASP A 28 -1.19 -12.07 -3.39
N PRO A 29 -0.11 -11.27 -3.36
CA PRO A 29 0.82 -11.24 -2.25
C PRO A 29 0.18 -10.60 -0.99
N CYS A 30 0.47 -11.19 0.17
CA CYS A 30 -0.03 -10.71 1.45
C CYS A 30 0.98 -10.93 2.58
N LEU A 31 0.80 -10.20 3.67
CA LEU A 31 1.49 -10.44 4.93
C LEU A 31 0.53 -11.03 5.97
N LEU A 32 1.06 -11.92 6.79
CA LEU A 32 0.38 -12.32 8.01
C LEU A 32 0.74 -11.31 9.11
N LEU A 33 -0.16 -10.39 9.42
CA LEU A 33 0.05 -9.43 10.49
C LEU A 33 -0.39 -10.01 11.83
N LYS A 34 0.35 -9.69 12.89
CA LYS A 34 -0.01 -9.99 14.27
C LYS A 34 -0.19 -8.68 15.05
N GLU A 35 -1.41 -8.41 15.49
CA GLU A 35 -1.72 -7.34 16.45
C GLU A 35 -2.38 -7.96 17.67
N ALA A 36 -1.81 -7.78 18.86
CA ALA A 36 -2.33 -8.24 20.16
C ALA A 36 -3.01 -9.63 20.14
N ASP A 37 -4.31 -9.68 19.81
CA ASP A 37 -5.18 -10.87 19.82
C ASP A 37 -5.70 -11.28 18.42
N PHE A 38 -5.27 -10.61 17.36
CA PHE A 38 -5.67 -10.84 15.97
C PHE A 38 -4.47 -11.20 15.11
N THR A 39 -4.60 -12.30 14.37
CA THR A 39 -3.72 -12.64 13.26
C THR A 39 -4.54 -12.60 11.98
N GLY A 40 -4.16 -11.74 11.05
CA GLY A 40 -4.91 -11.52 9.81
C GLY A 40 -4.01 -11.47 8.60
N MET A 41 -4.54 -11.92 7.46
CA MET A 41 -3.92 -11.66 6.18
C MET A 41 -4.14 -10.20 5.81
N TRP A 42 -3.07 -9.54 5.37
CA TRP A 42 -3.06 -8.14 4.98
C TRP A 42 -2.51 -8.03 3.56
N ALA A 43 -3.36 -7.61 2.62
CA ALA A 43 -3.06 -7.65 1.21
C ALA A 43 -3.37 -6.30 0.53
N PRO A 44 -2.71 -5.20 0.94
CA PRO A 44 -3.05 -3.87 0.45
C PRO A 44 -2.76 -3.65 -1.06
N LEU A 45 -2.15 -4.60 -1.76
CA LEU A 45 -1.98 -4.56 -3.22
C LEU A 45 -3.23 -5.06 -3.97
N SER A 46 -4.08 -5.87 -3.35
CA SER A 46 -5.30 -6.44 -3.94
C SER A 46 -6.58 -6.16 -3.14
N ASP A 47 -6.48 -5.78 -1.87
CA ASP A 47 -7.60 -5.41 -0.99
C ASP A 47 -7.68 -3.88 -0.80
N ASP A 48 -8.77 -3.28 -1.27
CA ASP A 48 -9.01 -1.83 -1.18
C ASP A 48 -9.13 -1.34 0.27
N GLY A 49 -9.68 -2.16 1.16
CA GLY A 49 -9.86 -1.82 2.56
C GLY A 49 -8.52 -1.72 3.29
N ASP A 50 -7.62 -2.66 3.05
CA ASP A 50 -6.27 -2.64 3.60
C ASP A 50 -5.46 -1.45 3.09
N ALA A 51 -5.55 -1.17 1.79
CA ALA A 51 -4.91 0.00 1.18
C ALA A 51 -5.46 1.30 1.78
N LEU A 52 -6.78 1.47 1.85
CA LEU A 52 -7.37 2.71 2.36
C LEU A 52 -7.08 2.90 3.85
N ARG A 53 -7.15 1.84 4.68
CA ARG A 53 -6.76 1.92 6.09
C ARG A 53 -5.30 2.32 6.25
N LEU A 54 -4.41 1.80 5.40
CA LEU A 54 -2.99 2.16 5.38
C LEU A 54 -2.80 3.66 5.06
N ALA A 55 -3.47 4.16 4.00
CA ALA A 55 -3.42 5.56 3.63
C ALA A 55 -3.88 6.48 4.76
N VAL A 56 -5.01 6.17 5.40
CA VAL A 56 -5.55 6.95 6.53
C VAL A 56 -4.60 6.92 7.74
N LYS A 57 -4.10 5.73 8.12
CA LYS A 57 -3.20 5.56 9.27
C LYS A 57 -1.91 6.36 9.13
N LEU A 58 -1.35 6.39 7.92
CA LEU A 58 -0.11 7.10 7.60
C LEU A 58 -0.32 8.53 7.10
N LYS A 59 -1.57 8.98 6.98
CA LYS A 59 -1.95 10.29 6.45
C LYS A 59 -1.36 10.53 5.06
N ILE A 60 -1.39 9.51 4.19
CA ILE A 60 -0.90 9.59 2.81
C ILE A 60 -1.93 10.38 1.99
N PRO A 61 -1.55 11.54 1.42
CA PRO A 61 -2.43 12.28 0.52
C PRO A 61 -2.61 11.55 -0.82
N LEU A 62 -3.83 11.55 -1.32
CA LEU A 62 -4.20 11.03 -2.64
C LEU A 62 -4.78 12.17 -3.48
N GLN A 63 -4.28 12.35 -4.69
CA GLN A 63 -4.82 13.25 -5.70
C GLN A 63 -5.13 12.47 -6.97
N PHE A 64 -6.30 12.73 -7.55
CA PHE A 64 -6.71 12.21 -8.84
C PHE A 64 -6.77 13.40 -9.81
N PRO A 65 -5.73 13.60 -10.66
CA PRO A 65 -5.71 14.72 -11.60
C PRO A 65 -6.77 14.57 -12.70
N ASP A 66 -7.57 15.61 -12.93
CA ASP A 66 -8.61 15.59 -13.98
C ASP A 66 -8.06 15.46 -15.42
N TRP A 67 -6.76 15.67 -15.61
CA TRP A 67 -6.08 15.67 -16.91
C TRP A 67 -5.40 14.34 -17.26
N ALA A 68 -5.43 13.34 -16.37
CA ALA A 68 -4.86 12.03 -16.61
C ALA A 68 -5.63 10.93 -15.85
N ASN A 69 -5.72 9.73 -16.43
CA ASN A 69 -6.18 8.57 -15.68
C ASN A 69 -5.04 8.07 -14.79
N ALA A 70 -4.76 8.77 -13.70
CA ALA A 70 -3.62 8.51 -12.83
C ALA A 70 -3.97 8.82 -11.36
N VAL A 71 -3.12 8.34 -10.46
CA VAL A 71 -3.14 8.71 -9.05
C VAL A 71 -1.80 9.33 -8.70
N ARG A 72 -1.85 10.43 -7.95
CA ARG A 72 -0.68 11.13 -7.43
C ARG A 72 -0.68 11.06 -5.91
N THR A 73 0.45 10.70 -5.33
CA THR A 73 0.62 10.65 -3.87
C THR A 73 1.96 11.27 -3.47
N TRP A 74 2.12 11.54 -2.16
CA TRP A 74 3.37 12.05 -1.61
C TRP A 74 3.74 11.30 -0.34
N GLY A 75 5.03 11.03 -0.16
CA GLY A 75 5.56 10.68 1.16
C GLY A 75 5.58 11.91 2.09
N PRO A 76 5.33 11.79 3.40
CA PRO A 76 5.47 12.89 4.36
C PRO A 76 6.87 13.52 4.48
N LYS A 77 7.92 12.91 3.92
CA LYS A 77 9.19 13.62 3.70
C LYS A 77 9.10 14.28 2.33
N ALA A 78 9.05 15.61 2.31
CA ALA A 78 8.95 16.42 1.10
C ALA A 78 9.90 15.90 0.00
N GLY A 79 9.32 15.29 -1.02
CA GLY A 79 10.00 14.67 -2.16
C GLY A 79 9.07 14.68 -3.36
N ASP A 80 9.58 14.20 -4.50
CA ASP A 80 8.83 14.14 -5.75
C ASP A 80 7.54 13.31 -5.59
N PRO A 81 6.43 13.72 -6.26
CA PRO A 81 5.20 12.95 -6.24
C PRO A 81 5.41 11.55 -6.80
N PHE A 82 4.74 10.55 -6.20
CA PHE A 82 4.55 9.25 -6.83
C PHE A 82 3.34 9.34 -7.75
N ASP A 83 3.59 9.42 -9.05
CA ASP A 83 2.58 9.35 -10.09
C ASP A 83 2.50 7.92 -10.60
N GLU A 84 1.35 7.28 -10.39
CA GLU A 84 1.06 5.96 -10.96
C GLU A 84 -0.04 6.12 -12.01
N GLU A 85 0.28 5.74 -13.25
CA GLU A 85 -0.70 5.72 -14.33
C GLU A 85 -1.72 4.61 -14.07
N GLY A 86 -2.99 4.99 -14.10
CA GLY A 86 -4.12 4.08 -13.91
C GLY A 86 -4.32 3.12 -15.08
N ASN A 87 -3.79 3.41 -16.27
CA ASN A 87 -4.00 2.63 -17.50
C ASN A 87 -5.44 2.05 -17.57
N ASP A 88 -5.58 0.72 -17.50
CA ASP A 88 -6.87 0.02 -17.54
C ASP A 88 -7.49 -0.23 -16.15
N ASP A 89 -6.75 -0.02 -15.05
CA ASP A 89 -7.22 -0.23 -13.67
C ASP A 89 -6.66 0.83 -12.71
N LEU A 90 -7.39 1.94 -12.59
CA LEU A 90 -7.06 3.02 -11.66
C LEU A 90 -7.12 2.57 -10.19
N ALA A 91 -7.93 1.55 -9.85
CA ALA A 91 -8.02 1.06 -8.48
C ALA A 91 -6.74 0.31 -8.10
N ALA A 92 -6.23 -0.55 -8.98
CA ALA A 92 -4.93 -1.21 -8.79
C ALA A 92 -3.79 -0.21 -8.69
N ALA A 93 -3.76 0.82 -9.56
CA ALA A 93 -2.77 1.90 -9.47
C ALA A 93 -2.86 2.66 -8.14
N THR A 94 -4.07 2.94 -7.66
CA THR A 94 -4.33 3.59 -6.37
C THR A 94 -3.79 2.78 -5.20
N ARG A 95 -4.11 1.48 -5.15
CA ARG A 95 -3.57 0.57 -4.13
C ARG A 95 -2.04 0.56 -4.14
N ARG A 96 -1.44 0.39 -5.32
CA ARG A 96 0.02 0.37 -5.48
C ARG A 96 0.67 1.68 -5.03
N ALA A 97 0.12 2.82 -5.41
CA ALA A 97 0.64 4.13 -5.05
C ALA A 97 0.63 4.35 -3.53
N ILE A 98 -0.43 3.93 -2.85
CA ILE A 98 -0.52 3.96 -1.38
C ILE A 98 0.58 3.10 -0.74
N VAL A 99 0.75 1.86 -1.20
CA VAL A 99 1.73 0.92 -0.62
C VAL A 99 3.15 1.42 -0.86
N MET A 100 3.44 1.96 -2.05
CA MET A 100 4.72 2.58 -2.39
C MET A 100 5.03 3.78 -1.49
N ALA A 101 4.06 4.69 -1.33
CA ALA A 101 4.20 5.84 -0.45
C ALA A 101 4.42 5.40 1.01
N ALA A 102 3.66 4.42 1.51
CA ALA A 102 3.83 3.86 2.84
C ALA A 102 5.23 3.25 3.04
N ALA A 103 5.70 2.44 2.10
CA ALA A 103 7.01 1.81 2.15
C ALA A 103 8.17 2.82 2.19
N SER A 104 7.99 4.00 1.58
CA SER A 104 8.98 5.09 1.61
C SER A 104 9.18 5.70 3.01
N LEU A 105 8.28 5.43 3.97
CA LEU A 105 8.28 6.01 5.31
C LEU A 105 8.98 5.17 6.38
N ALA A 106 9.29 3.91 6.06
CA ALA A 106 9.89 2.93 6.96
C ALA A 106 11.43 3.00 7.06
#